data_AF-A0A916FWQ6-F1
#
_entry.id   AF-A0A916FWQ6-F1
#
_cell.length_a   1.000
_cell.length_b   1.000
_cell.length_c   1.000
_cell.angle_alpha   90.00
_cell.angle_beta   90.00
_cell.angle_gamma   90.00
#
_symmetry.space_group_name_H-M   'P 1'
#
loop_
_entity.id
_entity.type
_entity.pdbx_description
1 polymer ?
#
loop_
_entity_poly.entity_id
_entity_poly.type
_entity_poly.pdbx_seq_one_letter_code
_entity_poly.pdbx_strand_id
1 'polypeptide(L)'
;AIREALLWGCTGFATGSRGEECNQERRRHEQGGNTHLVLLPEEIPWCLELMKQAQAEQQVPKPVDETREVDFYNIAENRLKVFERDGYKCKYCAKQLTRFSATLDHIQPVSKGGTNTMDNLVTACLHCNSSRGSRPVMDAIKKNNAEQTAASDANKPVSNFL
;
A
#
# COMPACT_ATOMS: atom_id res chain seq x y z
N ALA A 1 -7.26 -20.67 9.32
CA ALA A 1 -8.15 -19.54 9.64
C ALA A 1 -7.60 -18.90 10.91
N ILE A 2 -6.77 -17.84 10.84
CA ILE A 2 -7.14 -16.44 10.54
C ILE A 2 -8.50 -16.09 11.17
N ARG A 3 -8.43 -15.30 12.25
CA ARG A 3 -9.43 -14.40 12.89
C ARG A 3 -9.14 -14.41 14.40
N GLU A 4 -8.90 -13.35 15.16
CA GLU A 4 -9.04 -11.87 15.06
C GLU A 4 -8.07 -11.31 16.14
N ALA A 5 -7.08 -10.47 15.82
CA ALA A 5 -7.15 -9.01 15.75
C ALA A 5 -7.59 -8.31 17.06
N LEU A 6 -6.63 -7.58 17.64
CA LEU A 6 -6.80 -6.22 18.19
C LEU A 6 -8.04 -5.96 19.06
N LEU A 7 -7.92 -6.18 20.36
CA LEU A 7 -8.59 -5.43 21.44
C LEU A 7 -7.61 -5.60 22.62
N TRP A 8 -7.01 -4.59 23.23
CA TRP A 8 -7.65 -3.51 23.96
C TRP A 8 -6.87 -2.20 23.79
N GLY A 9 -7.58 -1.16 23.35
CA GLY A 9 -7.12 0.20 23.43
C GLY A 9 -7.08 0.66 24.89
N CYS A 10 -5.95 1.23 25.30
CA CYS A 10 -5.82 1.93 26.56
C CYS A 10 -6.71 3.18 26.56
N THR A 11 -7.92 3.06 27.09
CA THR A 11 -8.73 4.20 27.54
C THR A 11 -8.70 4.22 29.07
N GLY A 12 -8.06 5.22 29.66
CA GLY A 12 -8.06 5.37 31.12
C GLY A 12 -7.08 6.44 31.62
N PHE A 13 -7.48 7.70 31.47
CA PHE A 13 -6.85 8.84 32.15
C PHE A 13 -7.47 8.96 33.55
N ALA A 14 -6.71 8.68 34.62
CA ALA A 14 -7.05 9.14 35.97
C ALA A 14 -5.82 9.07 36.91
N THR A 15 -5.26 10.25 37.16
CA THR A 15 -4.70 10.74 38.44
C THR A 15 -3.78 9.83 39.26
N GLY A 16 -2.50 10.23 39.32
CA GLY A 16 -1.85 10.49 40.60
C GLY A 16 -1.24 9.30 41.35
N SER A 17 0.10 9.28 41.33
CA SER A 17 1.02 8.63 42.26
C SER A 17 1.30 7.12 42.08
N ARG A 18 2.61 6.84 42.01
CA ARG A 18 3.30 5.54 42.05
C ARG A 18 3.26 4.71 40.77
N GLY A 19 3.91 5.25 39.74
CA GLY A 19 4.65 4.40 38.81
C GLY A 19 5.81 3.74 39.55
N GLU A 20 5.68 2.45 39.85
CA GLU A 20 6.78 1.48 40.04
C GLU A 20 6.25 0.04 40.27
N GLU A 21 4.97 -0.16 40.61
CA GLU A 21 4.41 -1.52 40.82
C GLU A 21 3.89 -2.21 39.55
N CYS A 22 3.82 -1.53 38.40
CA CYS A 22 3.20 -2.05 37.16
C CYS A 22 4.16 -2.86 36.23
N ASN A 23 5.14 -3.56 36.79
CA ASN A 23 6.04 -4.41 36.00
C ASN A 23 6.13 -5.88 36.46
N GLN A 24 5.61 -6.23 37.64
CA GLN A 24 5.69 -7.60 38.14
C GLN A 24 4.45 -8.44 37.77
N GLU A 25 3.27 -7.83 37.66
CA GLU A 25 1.99 -8.56 37.53
C GLU A 25 1.55 -8.86 36.10
N ARG A 26 2.28 -8.38 35.07
CA ARG A 26 1.88 -8.54 33.66
C ARG A 26 2.26 -9.86 32.98
N ARG A 27 2.80 -10.84 33.71
CA ARG A 27 3.34 -12.08 33.08
C ARG A 27 2.60 -13.37 33.38
N ARG A 28 1.62 -13.38 34.30
CA ARG A 28 0.80 -14.57 34.58
C ARG A 28 -0.67 -14.18 34.59
N HIS A 29 -1.41 -14.68 33.61
CA HIS A 29 -2.86 -14.49 33.54
C HIS A 29 -3.55 -15.81 33.88
N GLU A 30 -4.46 -15.80 34.85
CA GLU A 30 -5.25 -16.98 35.20
C GLU A 30 -6.63 -16.90 34.53
N GLN A 31 -6.96 -17.90 33.70
CA GLN A 31 -8.32 -18.11 33.21
C GLN A 31 -8.76 -19.52 33.57
N GLY A 32 -9.87 -19.65 34.30
CA GLY A 32 -10.49 -20.94 34.59
C GLY A 32 -9.59 -21.95 35.32
N GLY A 33 -8.64 -21.49 36.15
CA GLY A 33 -7.71 -22.34 36.90
C GLY A 33 -6.40 -22.68 36.19
N ASN A 34 -6.21 -22.23 34.94
CA ASN A 34 -4.94 -22.35 34.24
C ASN A 34 -4.17 -21.03 34.24
N THR A 35 -2.92 -21.07 34.71
CA THR A 35 -1.99 -19.93 34.70
C THR A 35 -1.20 -19.91 33.39
N HIS A 36 -1.42 -18.88 32.58
CA HIS A 36 -0.73 -18.70 31.30
C HIS A 36 0.41 -17.68 31.42
N LEU A 37 1.60 -18.04 30.93
CA LEU A 37 2.77 -17.17 30.85
C LEU A 37 2.83 -16.50 29.47
N VAL A 38 2.73 -15.17 29.43
CA VAL A 38 2.89 -14.41 28.18
C VAL A 38 4.35 -13.97 28.09
N LEU A 39 5.05 -14.49 27.08
CA LEU A 39 6.44 -14.14 26.77
C LEU A 39 6.49 -13.26 25.52
N LEU A 40 7.33 -12.22 25.55
CA LEU A 40 7.67 -11.48 24.35
C LEU A 40 8.54 -12.34 23.42
N PRO A 41 8.57 -12.09 22.10
CA PRO A 41 9.36 -12.88 21.16
C PRO A 41 10.85 -12.99 21.52
N GLU A 42 11.43 -11.96 22.14
CA GLU A 42 12.83 -11.91 22.59
C GLU A 42 13.11 -12.77 23.82
N GLU A 43 12.06 -13.16 24.55
CA GLU A 43 12.15 -13.93 25.80
C GLU A 43 11.94 -15.43 25.56
N ILE A 44 11.54 -15.80 24.35
CA ILE A 44 11.42 -17.20 23.92
C ILE A 44 12.78 -17.60 23.32
N PRO A 45 13.56 -18.48 23.97
CA PRO A 45 14.95 -18.77 23.55
C PRO A 45 15.06 -19.23 22.09
N TRP A 46 14.07 -20.00 21.62
CA TRP A 46 14.02 -20.46 20.24
C TRP A 46 13.69 -19.32 19.25
N CYS A 47 12.78 -18.41 19.58
CA CYS A 47 12.51 -17.23 18.76
C CYS A 47 13.73 -16.31 18.71
N LEU A 48 14.44 -16.14 19.82
CA LEU A 48 15.68 -15.38 19.87
C LEU A 48 16.74 -15.97 18.94
N GLU A 49 16.90 -17.30 18.94
CA GLU A 49 17.84 -17.99 18.05
C GLU A 49 17.45 -17.84 16.57
N LEU A 50 16.16 -17.97 16.26
CA LEU A 50 15.65 -17.71 14.90
C LEU A 50 15.87 -16.26 14.46
N MET A 51 15.66 -15.30 15.36
CA MET A 51 15.89 -13.88 15.07
C MET A 51 17.38 -13.59 14.83
N LYS A 52 18.28 -14.21 15.59
CA LYS A 52 19.74 -14.10 15.38
C LYS A 52 20.17 -14.70 14.05
N GLN A 53 19.63 -15.87 13.68
CA GLN A 53 19.91 -16.54 12.41
C GLN A 53 19.42 -15.69 11.23
N ALA A 54 18.21 -15.15 11.29
CA ALA A 54 17.67 -14.25 10.28
C ALA A 54 18.49 -12.96 10.11
N GLN A 55 18.99 -12.39 11.22
CA GLN A 55 19.87 -11.22 11.19
C GLN A 55 21.24 -11.53 10.56
N ALA A 56 21.80 -12.72 10.82
CA ALA A 56 23.05 -13.16 10.20
C ALA A 56 22.90 -13.38 8.69
N GLU A 57 21.76 -13.94 8.24
CA GLU A 57 21.45 -14.11 6.81
C GLU A 57 21.28 -12.76 6.09
N GLN A 58 20.70 -11.76 6.75
CA GLN A 58 20.53 -10.41 6.20
C GLN A 58 21.86 -9.66 6.02
N GLN A 59 22.91 -10.04 6.74
CA GLN A 59 24.25 -9.44 6.62
C GLN A 59 25.03 -9.98 5.41
N VAL A 60 24.56 -11.03 4.74
CA VAL A 60 25.13 -11.48 3.48
C VAL A 60 24.58 -10.58 2.38
N PRO A 61 25.41 -9.77 1.68
CA PRO A 61 24.94 -9.00 0.54
C PRO A 61 24.42 -10.00 -0.49
N LYS A 62 23.10 -9.98 -0.70
CA LYS A 62 22.46 -10.80 -1.73
C LYS A 62 23.17 -10.51 -3.05
N PRO A 63 23.58 -11.53 -3.82
CA PRO A 63 24.26 -11.31 -5.09
C PRO A 63 23.42 -10.34 -5.93
N VAL A 64 24.03 -9.19 -6.23
CA VAL A 64 23.44 -8.19 -7.12
C VAL A 64 23.44 -8.79 -8.51
N ASP A 65 22.28 -9.30 -8.90
CA ASP A 65 22.03 -9.70 -10.27
C ASP A 65 22.02 -8.45 -11.15
N GLU A 66 23.15 -8.16 -11.78
CA GLU A 66 23.35 -7.01 -12.68
C GLU A 66 22.39 -7.03 -13.89
N THR A 67 21.72 -8.17 -14.13
CA THR A 67 20.72 -8.32 -15.20
C THR A 67 19.28 -8.11 -14.73
N ARG A 68 19.05 -7.89 -13.43
CA ARG A 68 17.70 -7.77 -12.88
C ARG A 68 17.08 -6.44 -13.28
N GLU A 69 16.00 -6.51 -14.05
CA GLU A 69 15.17 -5.36 -14.40
C GLU A 69 14.80 -4.55 -13.15
N VAL A 70 15.03 -3.24 -13.19
CA VAL A 70 14.80 -2.34 -12.05
C VAL A 70 13.31 -2.33 -11.70
N ASP A 71 13.00 -2.60 -10.43
CA ASP A 71 11.62 -2.60 -9.94
C ASP A 71 11.17 -1.17 -9.59
N PHE A 72 10.25 -0.62 -10.38
CA PHE A 72 9.66 0.70 -10.18
C PHE A 72 8.32 0.67 -9.42
N TYR A 73 7.82 -0.51 -9.05
CA TYR A 73 6.53 -0.66 -8.37
C TYR A 73 6.70 -0.88 -6.87
N ASN A 74 7.61 -1.76 -6.45
CA ASN A 74 7.77 -2.14 -5.04
C ASN A 74 8.72 -1.20 -4.26
N ILE A 75 9.60 -0.48 -4.94
CA ILE A 75 10.60 0.42 -4.32
C ILE A 75 10.06 1.85 -4.33
N ALA A 76 9.84 2.42 -3.14
CA ALA A 76 9.22 3.73 -2.97
C ALA A 76 9.96 4.85 -3.71
N GLU A 77 11.29 4.87 -3.68
CA GLU A 77 12.11 5.87 -4.37
C GLU A 77 11.94 5.78 -5.90
N ASN A 78 11.84 4.56 -6.44
CA ASN A 78 11.66 4.37 -7.87
C ASN A 78 10.27 4.76 -8.34
N ARG A 79 9.24 4.56 -7.51
CA ARG A 79 7.87 5.02 -7.83
C ARG A 79 7.81 6.51 -8.10
N LEU A 80 8.58 7.30 -7.35
CA LEU A 80 8.63 8.76 -7.51
C LEU A 80 9.13 9.16 -8.89
N LYS A 81 10.12 8.44 -9.44
CA LYS A 81 10.64 8.69 -10.78
C LYS A 81 9.53 8.57 -11.83
N VAL A 82 8.61 7.61 -11.66
CA VAL A 82 7.46 7.45 -12.57
C VAL A 82 6.50 8.63 -12.46
N PHE A 83 6.22 9.10 -11.23
CA PHE A 83 5.39 10.27 -11.02
C PHE A 83 6.01 11.55 -11.59
N GLU A 84 7.31 11.73 -11.42
CA GLU A 84 8.07 12.86 -11.95
C GLU A 84 8.10 12.86 -13.48
N ARG A 85 8.36 11.70 -14.11
CA ARG A 85 8.28 11.52 -15.57
C ARG A 85 6.93 11.97 -16.11
N ASP A 86 5.86 11.63 -15.38
CA ASP A 86 4.49 11.94 -15.80
C ASP A 86 4.02 13.32 -15.35
N GLY A 87 4.87 14.12 -14.69
CA GLY A 87 4.54 15.46 -14.18
C GLY A 87 3.44 15.45 -13.12
N TYR A 88 3.33 14.37 -12.35
CA TYR A 88 2.23 14.11 -11.41
C TYR A 88 0.85 14.26 -12.07
N LYS A 89 0.71 13.96 -13.36
CA LYS A 89 -0.57 14.05 -14.07
C LYS A 89 -1.13 12.65 -14.30
N CYS A 90 -2.41 12.45 -13.98
CA CYS A 90 -3.11 11.21 -14.31
C CYS A 90 -3.10 10.98 -15.82
N LYS A 91 -2.56 9.86 -16.29
CA LYS A 91 -2.52 9.54 -17.74
C LYS A 91 -3.89 9.25 -18.35
N TYR A 92 -4.91 9.02 -17.52
CA TYR A 92 -6.26 8.71 -17.99
C TYR A 92 -7.16 9.93 -18.08
N CYS A 93 -7.23 10.73 -17.02
CA CYS A 93 -8.13 11.89 -16.94
C CYS A 93 -7.42 13.24 -16.99
N ALA A 94 -6.09 13.25 -17.16
CA ALA A 94 -5.24 14.44 -17.21
C ALA A 94 -5.29 15.35 -15.95
N LYS A 95 -5.94 14.93 -14.87
CA LYS A 95 -5.99 15.66 -13.60
C LYS A 95 -4.60 15.78 -12.98
N GLN A 96 -4.27 16.97 -12.47
CA GLN A 96 -3.06 17.20 -11.69
C GLN A 96 -3.18 16.49 -10.32
N LEU A 97 -2.16 15.74 -9.97
CA LEU A 97 -2.04 14.99 -8.73
C LEU A 97 -0.92 15.56 -7.87
N THR A 98 -0.91 15.10 -6.63
CA THR A 98 0.12 15.35 -5.62
C THR A 98 0.79 14.03 -5.26
N ARG A 99 1.89 14.10 -4.53
CA ARG A 99 2.58 12.90 -4.00
C ARG A 99 1.65 11.94 -3.23
N PHE A 100 0.61 12.47 -2.59
CA PHE A 100 -0.34 11.68 -1.79
C PHE A 100 -1.54 11.15 -2.60
N SER A 101 -1.86 11.78 -3.73
CA SER A 101 -2.99 11.38 -4.59
C SER A 101 -2.58 10.60 -5.84
N ALA A 102 -1.28 10.56 -6.15
CA ALA A 102 -0.71 9.77 -7.23
C ALA A 102 -0.60 8.29 -6.86
N THR A 103 -1.08 7.43 -7.76
CA THR A 103 -0.93 5.98 -7.69
C THR A 103 -0.27 5.47 -8.97
N LEU A 104 0.34 4.29 -8.90
CA LEU A 104 0.85 3.61 -10.09
C LEU A 104 -0.17 2.61 -10.59
N ASP A 105 -0.20 2.47 -11.90
CA ASP A 105 -1.02 1.49 -12.59
C ASP A 105 -0.19 0.82 -13.69
N HIS A 106 -0.41 -0.46 -13.92
CA HIS A 106 0.31 -1.23 -14.93
C HIS A 106 -0.39 -1.09 -16.29
N ILE A 107 0.39 -0.80 -17.34
CA ILE A 107 -0.15 -0.71 -18.70
C ILE A 107 -0.72 -2.07 -19.11
N GLN A 108 0.13 -3.09 -19.03
CA GLN A 108 -0.20 -4.50 -19.09
C GLN A 108 -0.40 -5.01 -17.65
N PRO A 109 -1.59 -5.50 -17.27
CA PRO A 109 -1.84 -6.05 -15.94
C PRO A 109 -0.88 -7.19 -15.59
N VAL A 110 -0.52 -7.31 -14.30
CA VAL A 110 0.35 -8.39 -13.79
C VAL A 110 -0.23 -9.77 -14.11
N SER A 111 -1.56 -9.93 -14.07
CA SER A 111 -2.24 -11.19 -14.42
C SER A 111 -2.03 -11.64 -15.88
N LYS A 112 -1.56 -10.73 -16.74
CA LYS A 112 -1.23 -11.00 -18.15
C LYS A 112 0.27 -10.82 -18.43
N GLY A 113 1.12 -10.97 -17.41
CA GLY A 113 2.58 -10.94 -17.56
C GLY A 113 3.20 -9.54 -17.59
N GLY A 114 2.50 -8.51 -17.12
CA GLY A 114 3.07 -7.17 -17.02
C GLY A 114 4.25 -7.09 -16.05
N THR A 115 5.32 -6.40 -16.46
CA THR A 115 6.53 -6.19 -15.65
C THR A 115 6.42 -4.93 -14.77
N ASN A 116 7.30 -4.80 -13.78
CA ASN A 116 7.42 -3.61 -12.92
C ASN A 116 8.39 -2.56 -13.47
N THR A 117 8.65 -2.59 -14.78
CA THR A 117 9.55 -1.64 -15.42
C THR A 117 8.92 -0.26 -15.53
N MET A 118 9.78 0.73 -15.75
CA MET A 118 9.38 2.10 -16.04
C MET A 118 8.34 2.17 -17.17
N ASP A 119 8.53 1.40 -18.24
CA ASP A 119 7.73 1.47 -19.46
C ASP A 119 6.33 0.88 -19.28
N ASN A 120 6.18 -0.09 -18.37
CA ASN A 120 4.89 -0.72 -18.08
C ASN A 120 4.13 -0.02 -16.94
N LEU A 121 4.65 1.05 -16.35
CA LEU A 121 4.00 1.76 -15.25
C LEU A 121 3.62 3.18 -15.65
N VAL A 122 2.45 3.62 -15.21
CA VAL A 122 1.94 4.98 -15.43
C VAL A 122 1.32 5.58 -14.19
N THR A 123 1.33 6.90 -14.12
CA THR A 123 0.68 7.66 -13.06
C THR A 123 -0.84 7.72 -13.27
N ALA A 124 -1.58 7.33 -12.24
CA ALA A 124 -3.04 7.31 -12.22
C ALA A 124 -3.58 7.92 -10.92
N CYS A 125 -4.77 8.52 -10.98
CA CYS A 125 -5.50 8.87 -9.76
C CYS A 125 -6.22 7.64 -9.19
N LEU A 126 -6.53 7.66 -7.90
CA LEU A 126 -7.21 6.54 -7.23
C LEU A 126 -8.52 6.12 -7.92
N HIS A 127 -9.29 7.10 -8.41
CA HIS A 127 -10.56 6.84 -9.10
C HIS A 127 -10.37 6.08 -10.40
N CYS A 128 -9.50 6.56 -11.29
CA CYS A 128 -9.24 5.91 -12.58
C CYS A 128 -8.52 4.55 -12.41
N ASN A 129 -7.64 4.45 -11.42
CA ASN A 129 -6.94 3.20 -11.12
C ASN A 129 -7.94 2.12 -10.65
N SER A 130 -8.82 2.48 -9.71
CA SER A 130 -9.85 1.59 -9.19
C SER A 130 -10.87 1.16 -10.26
N SER A 131 -11.28 2.07 -11.16
CA SER A 131 -12.26 1.76 -12.20
C SER A 131 -11.72 0.81 -13.29
N ARG A 132 -10.40 0.72 -13.46
CA ARG A 132 -9.77 -0.15 -14.48
C ARG A 132 -9.79 -1.63 -14.11
N GLY A 133 -9.51 -1.95 -12.84
CA GLY A 133 -9.26 -3.32 -12.41
C GLY A 133 -8.18 -4.00 -13.26
N SER A 134 -8.41 -5.23 -13.72
CA SER A 134 -7.43 -6.03 -14.50
C SER A 134 -7.51 -5.83 -16.02
N ARG A 135 -8.15 -4.76 -16.51
CA ARG A 135 -8.27 -4.47 -17.96
C ARG A 135 -7.03 -3.76 -18.46
N PRO A 136 -6.58 -3.91 -19.73
CA PRO A 136 -5.44 -3.15 -20.27
C PRO A 136 -5.77 -1.65 -20.51
N VAL A 137 -4.75 -0.79 -20.54
CA VAL A 137 -4.90 0.68 -20.69
C VAL A 137 -5.74 1.08 -21.90
N MET A 138 -5.48 0.42 -23.04
CA MET A 138 -6.10 0.75 -24.32
C MET A 138 -7.63 0.66 -24.26
N ASP A 139 -8.16 -0.26 -23.45
CA ASP A 139 -9.61 -0.42 -23.28
C ASP A 139 -10.19 0.63 -22.34
N ALA A 140 -9.41 1.12 -21.38
CA ALA A 140 -9.82 2.14 -20.43
C ALA A 140 -9.89 3.54 -21.05
N ILE A 141 -8.93 3.90 -21.90
CA ILE A 141 -8.89 5.19 -22.60
C ILE A 141 -10.15 5.37 -23.47
N LYS A 142 -10.58 4.32 -24.18
CA LYS A 142 -11.78 4.35 -25.03
C LYS A 142 -13.05 4.71 -24.25
N LYS A 143 -13.19 4.23 -23.00
CA LYS A 143 -14.35 4.52 -22.16
C LYS A 143 -14.37 5.94 -21.63
N ASN A 144 -13.22 6.43 -21.13
CA ASN A 144 -13.13 7.80 -20.61
C ASN A 144 -13.46 8.83 -21.70
N ASN A 145 -13.04 8.59 -22.95
CA ASN A 145 -13.39 9.46 -24.07
C ASN A 145 -14.90 9.42 -24.37
N ALA A 146 -15.53 8.24 -24.36
CA ALA A 146 -16.97 8.10 -24.59
C ALA A 146 -17.84 8.73 -23.48
N GLU A 147 -17.41 8.63 -22.21
CA GLU A 147 -18.08 9.27 -21.07
C GLU A 147 -17.90 10.80 -21.06
N GLN A 148 -16.74 11.30 -21.50
CA GLN A 148 -16.49 12.74 -21.63
C GLN A 148 -17.28 13.39 -22.78
N THR A 149 -17.46 12.70 -23.92
CA THR A 149 -18.31 13.20 -25.01
C THR A 149 -19.78 13.28 -24.60
N ALA A 150 -20.27 12.33 -23.80
CA ALA A 150 -21.63 12.37 -23.28
C ALA A 150 -21.86 13.51 -22.27
N ALA A 151 -20.83 13.88 -21.50
CA ALA A 151 -20.90 14.99 -20.55
C ALA A 151 -20.81 16.38 -21.21
N SER A 152 -20.14 16.53 -22.35
CA SER A 152 -20.06 17.80 -23.07
C SER A 152 -21.33 18.16 -23.85
N ASP A 153 -22.14 17.18 -24.24
CA ASP A 153 -23.38 17.41 -24.99
C ASP A 153 -24.55 17.89 -24.10
N ALA A 154 -24.46 17.72 -22.79
CA ALA A 154 -25.48 18.18 -21.84
C ALA A 154 -25.37 19.69 -21.48
N ASN A 155 -24.31 20.38 -21.95
CA ASN A 155 -24.02 21.77 -21.61
C ASN A 155 -24.10 22.71 -22.83
N LYS A 156 -24.82 22.31 -23.88
CA LYS A 156 -25.06 23.16 -25.05
C LYS A 156 -26.08 24.25 -24.65
N PRO A 157 -25.76 25.55 -24.74
CA PRO A 157 -26.74 26.59 -24.46
C PRO A 157 -27.89 26.43 -25.46
N VAL A 158 -29.11 26.30 -24.95
CA VAL A 158 -30.33 26.44 -25.75
C VAL A 158 -30.27 27.83 -26.38
N SER A 159 -29.92 27.89 -27.66
CA SER A 159 -30.03 29.10 -28.45
C SER A 159 -31.51 29.48 -28.51
N ASN A 160 -31.89 30.56 -27.82
CA ASN A 160 -33.19 31.21 -27.97
C ASN A 160 -33.41 31.50 -29.45
N PHE A 161 -34.35 30.78 -30.06
CA PHE A 161 -34.97 31.22 -31.31
C PHE A 161 -36.12 32.15 -30.96
N LEU A 162 -36.09 33.30 -31.65
CA LEU A 162 -36.95 34.48 -31.56
C LEU A 162 -38.45 34.18 -31.58
#